data_AF-A0A9E3STI5-F1
#
_entry.id   AF-A0A9E3STI5-F1
#
_cell.length_a   1.000
_cell.length_b   1.000
_cell.length_c   1.000
_cell.angle_alpha   90.00
_cell.angle_beta   90.00
_cell.angle_gamma   90.00
#
_symmetry.space_group_name_H-M   'P 1'
#
loop_
_entity.id
_entity.type
_entity.pdbx_description
1 polymer ?
#
loop_
_entity_poly.entity_id
_entity_poly.type
_entity_poly.pdbx_seq_one_letter_code
_entity_poly.pdbx_strand_id
1 'polypeptide(L)' 'AGSRGWNTPAARGHATLFRGGDRAAGVFHPLDPAIAKIHRRLKEAFDPAGILNPGRMDNF' A
#
# COMPACT_ATOMS: atom_id res chain seq x y z
N ALA A 1 -16.35 -5.25 41.91
CA ALA A 1 -15.52 -6.12 41.06
C ALA A 1 -15.09 -5.32 39.84
N GLY A 2 -13.78 -5.11 39.65
CA GLY A 2 -13.23 -4.11 38.72
C GLY A 2 -13.29 -4.51 37.24
N SER A 3 -13.79 -3.60 36.42
CA SER A 3 -13.71 -3.61 34.97
C SER A 3 -12.27 -3.37 34.52
N ARG A 4 -11.53 -4.45 34.23
CA ARG A 4 -10.23 -4.34 33.54
C ARG A 4 -10.50 -4.01 32.07
N GLY A 5 -10.41 -2.73 31.73
CA GLY A 5 -10.29 -2.26 30.36
C GLY A 5 -8.95 -2.72 29.78
N TRP A 6 -8.99 -3.40 28.63
CA TRP A 6 -7.79 -3.77 27.89
C TRP A 6 -7.20 -2.49 27.28
N ASN A 7 -6.11 -2.00 27.87
CA ASN A 7 -5.28 -0.96 27.24
C ASN A 7 -4.35 -1.65 26.25
N THR A 8 -4.82 -1.86 25.02
CA THR A 8 -4.00 -2.44 23.95
C THR A 8 -3.07 -1.35 23.40
N PRO A 9 -1.73 -1.49 23.52
CA PRO A 9 -0.82 -0.53 22.93
C PRO A 9 -1.01 -0.48 21.41
N ALA A 10 -1.00 0.71 20.82
CA ALA A 10 -1.04 0.87 19.37
C ALA A 10 0.12 0.05 18.75
N ALA A 11 -0.22 -0.95 17.93
CA ALA A 11 0.75 -1.84 17.32
C ALA A 11 1.67 -1.03 16.39
N ARG A 12 3.00 -1.11 16.59
CA ARG A 12 4.02 -0.52 15.71
C ARG A 12 4.28 -1.40 14.47
N GLY A 13 3.22 -2.00 13.92
CA GLY A 13 3.28 -2.92 12.79
C GLY A 13 2.60 -2.33 11.56
N HIS A 14 2.97 -2.83 10.38
CA HIS A 14 2.29 -2.49 9.13
C HIS A 14 1.18 -3.52 8.85
N ALA A 15 -0.04 -3.04 8.65
CA ALA A 15 -1.17 -3.86 8.25
C ALA A 15 -1.66 -3.42 6.87
N THR A 16 -1.83 -4.39 5.96
CA THR A 16 -2.25 -4.14 4.58
C THR A 16 -3.54 -4.90 4.30
N LEU A 17 -4.59 -4.19 3.89
CA LEU A 17 -5.86 -4.78 3.53
C LEU A 17 -5.75 -5.56 2.20
N PHE A 18 -5.92 -6.89 2.24
CA PHE A 18 -5.76 -7.74 1.06
C PHE A 18 -7.05 -7.85 0.21
N ARG A 19 -8.24 -7.72 0.79
CA ARG A 19 -9.54 -7.87 0.08
C ARG A 19 -10.67 -7.09 0.76
N GLY A 20 -11.54 -6.47 -0.05
CA GLY A 20 -12.65 -5.63 0.42
C GLY A 20 -12.24 -4.19 0.68
N GLY A 21 -13.19 -3.35 1.13
CA GLY A 21 -12.95 -1.97 1.55
C GLY A 21 -12.69 -0.94 0.43
N ASP A 22 -12.50 0.31 0.85
CA ASP A 22 -12.06 1.40 0.00
C ASP A 22 -10.58 1.19 -0.40
N ARG A 23 -10.33 1.14 -1.70
CA ARG A 23 -9.02 0.85 -2.29
C ARG A 23 -8.30 2.12 -2.77
N ALA A 24 -8.93 3.28 -2.63
CA ALA A 24 -8.37 4.57 -3.03
C ALA A 24 -7.21 5.02 -2.13
N ALA A 25 -7.19 4.58 -0.86
CA ALA A 25 -6.24 5.03 0.16
C ALA A 25 -4.78 4.57 -0.04
N GLY A 26 -4.46 3.82 -1.11
CA GLY A 26 -3.13 3.24 -1.29
C GLY A 26 -2.93 2.07 -0.33
N VAL A 27 -3.03 0.86 -0.85
CA VAL A 27 -2.92 -0.37 -0.05
C VAL A 27 -1.47 -0.63 0.39
N PHE A 28 -0.50 -0.04 -0.32
CA PHE A 28 0.92 -0.25 -0.09
C PHE A 28 1.53 0.92 0.66
N HIS A 29 2.48 0.61 1.54
CA HIS A 29 3.36 1.62 2.12
C HIS A 29 4.17 2.30 1.01
N PRO A 30 4.48 3.61 1.11
CA PRO A 30 5.32 4.28 0.12
C PRO A 30 6.65 3.53 -0.07
N LEU A 31 7.03 3.31 -1.32
CA LEU A 31 8.30 2.67 -1.64
C LEU A 31 9.47 3.62 -1.34
N ASP A 32 10.60 3.03 -0.98
CA ASP A 32 11.86 3.78 -0.99
C ASP A 32 12.09 4.35 -2.41
N PRO A 33 12.57 5.61 -2.54
CA PRO A 33 12.76 6.25 -3.83
C PRO A 33 13.59 5.44 -4.84
N ALA A 34 14.58 4.67 -4.38
CA ALA A 34 15.40 3.84 -5.26
C ALA A 34 14.59 2.69 -5.88
N ILE A 35 13.72 2.06 -5.07
CA ILE A 35 12.86 0.96 -5.50
C ILE A 35 11.73 1.47 -6.40
N ALA A 36 11.14 2.62 -6.08
CA ALA A 36 10.13 3.28 -6.92
C ALA A 36 10.64 3.50 -8.36
N LYS A 37 11.90 3.91 -8.52
CA LYS A 37 12.52 4.10 -9.84
C LYS A 37 12.64 2.81 -10.65
N ILE A 38 12.92 1.68 -9.99
CA ILE A 38 12.96 0.36 -10.64
C ILE A 38 11.55 -0.06 -11.07
N HIS A 39 10.58 0.09 -10.17
CA HIS A 39 9.18 -0.25 -10.47
C HIS A 39 8.62 0.57 -11.63
N ARG A 40 8.93 1.87 -11.70
CA ARG A 40 8.50 2.73 -12.82
C ARG A 40 9.05 2.23 -14.16
N ARG A 41 10.35 1.91 -14.23
CA ARG A 41 10.96 1.38 -15.46
C ARG A 41 10.36 0.05 -15.89
N LEU A 42 10.06 -0.81 -14.91
CA LEU A 42 9.40 -2.09 -15.19
C LEU A 42 7.98 -1.86 -15.72
N LYS A 43 7.23 -0.94 -15.11
CA LYS A 43 5.87 -0.57 -15.54
C LYS A 43 5.86 0.00 -16.96
N GLU A 44 6.78 0.91 -17.28
CA GLU A 44 6.92 1.49 -18.63
C GLU A 44 7.24 0.44 -19.69
N ALA A 45 8.06 -0.56 -19.36
CA ALA A 45 8.43 -1.62 -20.30
C ALA A 45 7.28 -2.62 -20.56
N PHE A 46 6.49 -2.93 -19.54
CA PHE A 46 5.44 -3.96 -19.62
C PHE A 46 4.04 -3.41 -19.92
N ASP A 47 3.77 -2.15 -19.59
CA ASP A 47 2.48 -1.51 -19.78
C ASP A 47 2.65 -0.02 -20.16
N PRO A 48 3.19 0.26 -21.35
CA PRO A 48 3.41 1.64 -21.82
C PRO A 48 2.11 2.42 -22.02
N ALA A 49 0.98 1.72 -22.18
CA ALA A 49 -0.34 2.33 -22.32
C ALA A 49 -1.03 2.59 -20.96
N GLY A 50 -0.47 2.12 -19.84
CA GLY A 50 -1.03 2.32 -18.50
C GLY A 50 -2.39 1.65 -18.27
N ILE A 51 -2.66 0.53 -18.96
CA ILE A 51 -3.97 -0.16 -18.91
C ILE A 51 -4.12 -1.00 -17.64
N LEU A 52 -3.02 -1.56 -17.13
CA LEU A 52 -3.04 -2.48 -16.00
C LEU A 52 -3.01 -1.71 -14.66
N ASN A 53 -3.95 -1.99 -13.76
CA ASN A 53 -3.98 -1.42 -12.41
C ASN A 53 -3.80 0.12 -12.31
N PRO A 54 -4.56 0.91 -13.09
CA PRO A 54 -4.45 2.36 -13.07
C PRO A 54 -4.71 2.92 -11.66
N GLY A 55 -3.88 3.88 -11.25
CA GLY A 55 -3.93 4.54 -9.95
C GLY A 55 -3.40 3.71 -8.77
N ARG A 56 -2.94 2.48 -8.98
CA ARG A 56 -2.36 1.63 -7.90
C ARG A 56 -0.87 1.41 -8.03
N MET A 57 -0.36 1.32 -9.25
CA MET A 57 1.06 1.09 -9.53
C MET A 57 1.73 2.31 -10.17
N ASP A 58 1.01 3.38 -10.46
CA ASP A 58 1.52 4.48 -11.29
C ASP A 58 1.79 5.76 -10.46
N ASN A 59 1.39 5.77 -9.20
CA ASN A 59 1.59 6.86 -8.24
C ASN A 59 2.97 6.80 -7.54
N PHE A 60 4.05 6.51 -8.29
CA PHE A 60 5.42 6.62 -7.75
C PHE A 60 5.84 8.06 -7.48
#